data_AF-A0A821YKR0-F1
#
_entry.id   AF-A0A821YKR0-F1
#
_cell.length_a   1.000
_cell.length_b   1.000
_cell.length_c   1.000
_cell.angle_alpha   90.00
_cell.angle_beta   90.00
_cell.angle_gamma   90.00
#
_symmetry.space_group_name_H-M   'P 1'
#
loop_
_entity.id
_entity.type
_entity.pdbx_description
1 polymer ?
#
loop_
_entity_poly.entity_id
_entity_poly.type
_entity_poly.pdbx_seq_one_letter_code
_entity_poly.pdbx_strand_id
1 'polypeptide(L)'
;MGEYSKALEFNEKALQIREKALPLNHPDLATSYNNMGQVYNNIGDYSKALEFYEKSLKIREKALPPNHPDLATSYNNIGLAYYDLGDYLKALEFYEKSHKIKERALPPNHPNLATSYNNIGLAYYDLGDYSKALEFYEKSHKIRERALPPNHPNLATSYNNIGLAYYNLGDYSKALEFYEKSHQIYEKALPPNHPDSATSYNNIGLVYGNMGDCSKALEFYEKSLKIYGKVLPPNHSLLATSYHNIGTAYADKGDYTKALSFLEKALVIFQKSLPSNHPNIITVTNSIDIIKLTEIQDKKAIRPNSRLNYVLEIDDIERNGYRFTDGIGKISWGLAGRVAQKMNIPIYCQEDIPSAFQIRVAGCKGMVAIDPESTLNDYYIHIRKSMNKFDGGDWNLEICEYARPLPLTLNNQVIRLLSDLGNHDGAFIALQYRSFTQWGNS
;
A
#
# COMPACT_ATOMS: atom_id res chain seq x y z
N MET A 1 33.95 -8.94 -5.23
CA MET A 1 34.03 -10.31 -5.78
C MET A 1 32.86 -11.22 -5.34
N GLY A 2 32.00 -10.84 -4.38
CA GLY A 2 30.81 -11.64 -4.03
C GLY A 2 31.09 -12.97 -3.32
N GLU A 3 32.36 -13.32 -3.10
CA GLU A 3 32.80 -14.54 -2.41
C GLU A 3 32.71 -14.39 -0.89
N TYR A 4 31.50 -14.20 -0.36
CA TYR A 4 31.28 -13.91 1.05
C TYR A 4 31.72 -15.05 1.99
N SER A 5 31.62 -16.31 1.55
CA SER A 5 32.10 -17.46 2.32
C SER A 5 33.61 -17.42 2.57
N LYS A 6 34.41 -17.14 1.53
CA LYS A 6 35.86 -16.95 1.68
C LYS A 6 36.17 -15.70 2.50
N ALA A 7 35.41 -14.63 2.32
CA ALA A 7 35.56 -13.43 3.13
C ALA A 7 35.35 -13.72 4.62
N LEU A 8 34.32 -14.49 4.98
CA LEU A 8 34.11 -14.95 6.36
C LEU A 8 35.30 -15.78 6.85
N GLU A 9 35.74 -16.78 6.09
CA GLU A 9 36.87 -17.63 6.47
C GLU A 9 38.15 -16.81 6.79
N PHE A 10 38.50 -15.87 5.92
CA PHE A 10 39.68 -15.01 6.14
C PHE A 10 39.49 -14.04 7.31
N ASN A 11 38.29 -13.45 7.48
CA ASN A 11 38.02 -12.55 8.60
C ASN A 11 38.00 -13.30 9.94
N GLU A 12 37.48 -14.53 10.00
CA GLU A 12 37.50 -15.38 11.18
C GLU A 12 38.93 -15.76 11.57
N LYS A 13 39.76 -16.19 10.61
CA LYS A 13 41.19 -16.46 10.84
C LYS A 13 41.91 -15.21 11.36
N ALA A 14 41.69 -14.05 10.74
CA ALA A 14 42.29 -12.79 11.17
C ALA A 14 41.83 -12.37 12.57
N LEU A 15 40.54 -12.56 12.88
CA LEU A 15 39.99 -12.29 14.20
C LEU A 15 40.65 -13.18 15.26
N GLN A 16 40.72 -14.50 15.03
CA GLN A 16 41.34 -15.44 15.97
C GLN A 16 42.81 -15.11 16.27
N ILE A 17 43.57 -14.67 15.25
CA ILE A 17 44.96 -14.25 15.42
C ILE A 17 45.03 -12.99 16.29
N ARG A 18 44.18 -11.99 16.00
CA ARG A 18 44.13 -10.73 16.74
C ARG A 18 43.66 -10.91 18.19
N GLU A 19 42.68 -11.77 18.43
CA GLU A 19 42.20 -12.11 19.79
C GLU A 19 43.32 -12.73 20.65
N LYS A 20 44.22 -13.51 20.04
CA LYS A 20 45.38 -14.10 20.74
C LYS A 20 46.54 -13.12 20.94
N ALA A 21 46.72 -12.18 20.01
CA ALA A 21 47.89 -11.31 19.96
C ALA A 21 47.67 -9.93 20.61
N LEU A 22 46.43 -9.46 20.72
CA LEU A 22 46.11 -8.09 21.13
C LEU A 22 45.30 -8.04 22.44
N PRO A 23 45.43 -6.97 23.23
CA PRO A 23 44.54 -6.73 24.37
C PRO A 23 43.06 -6.67 23.95
N LEU A 24 42.16 -7.05 24.86
CA LEU A 24 40.71 -7.14 24.62
C LEU A 24 40.07 -5.85 24.08
N ASN A 25 40.63 -4.68 24.38
CA ASN A 25 40.10 -3.39 23.92
C ASN A 25 40.95 -2.76 22.78
N HIS A 26 41.76 -3.54 22.07
CA HIS A 26 42.60 -2.98 21.00
C HIS A 26 41.75 -2.54 19.79
N PRO A 27 41.96 -1.34 19.21
CA PRO A 27 41.18 -0.85 18.06
C PRO A 27 41.15 -1.79 16.86
N ASP A 28 42.24 -2.50 16.57
CA ASP A 28 42.28 -3.49 15.47
C ASP A 28 41.32 -4.67 15.67
N LEU A 29 41.02 -5.04 16.92
CA LEU A 29 40.03 -6.05 17.22
C LEU A 29 38.62 -5.55 16.88
N ALA A 30 38.34 -4.27 17.18
CA ALA A 30 37.09 -3.64 16.76
C ALA A 30 36.95 -3.56 15.23
N THR A 31 38.04 -3.34 14.51
CA THR A 31 38.05 -3.35 13.05
C THR A 31 37.73 -4.74 12.49
N SER A 32 38.29 -5.81 13.09
CA SER A 32 37.93 -7.19 12.70
C SER A 32 36.44 -7.47 12.89
N TYR A 33 35.89 -7.15 14.06
CA TYR A 33 34.47 -7.36 14.30
C TYR A 33 33.59 -6.52 13.36
N ASN A 34 33.96 -5.26 13.10
CA ASN A 34 33.23 -4.43 12.12
C ASN A 34 33.24 -5.08 10.72
N ASN A 35 34.37 -5.63 10.29
CA ASN A 35 34.46 -6.28 8.98
C ASN A 35 33.61 -7.56 8.91
N MET A 36 33.58 -8.37 9.98
CA MET A 36 32.66 -9.50 10.06
C MET A 36 31.20 -9.05 9.99
N GLY A 37 30.85 -7.98 10.70
CA GLY A 37 29.52 -7.37 10.64
C GLY A 37 29.14 -6.94 9.22
N GLN A 38 30.07 -6.32 8.48
CA GLN A 38 29.86 -5.95 7.08
C GLN A 38 29.64 -7.15 6.16
N VAL A 39 30.39 -8.23 6.36
CA VAL A 39 30.21 -9.44 5.56
C VAL A 39 28.83 -10.07 5.83
N TYR A 40 28.42 -10.17 7.10
CA TYR A 40 27.08 -10.68 7.43
C TYR A 40 25.95 -9.79 6.93
N ASN A 41 26.08 -8.47 7.03
CA ASN A 41 25.10 -7.52 6.49
C ASN A 41 24.97 -7.69 4.97
N ASN A 42 26.08 -7.83 4.24
CA ASN A 42 26.05 -8.07 2.79
C ASN A 42 25.46 -9.42 2.38
N ILE A 43 25.50 -10.43 3.26
CA ILE A 43 24.85 -11.74 3.04
C ILE A 43 23.33 -11.67 3.36
N GLY A 44 22.89 -10.64 4.10
CA GLY A 44 21.52 -10.49 4.57
C GLY A 44 21.26 -11.09 5.96
N ASP A 45 22.29 -11.54 6.67
CA ASP A 45 22.18 -11.98 8.07
C ASP A 45 22.39 -10.77 9.00
N TYR A 46 21.39 -9.88 9.01
CA TYR A 46 21.46 -8.61 9.73
C TYR A 46 21.53 -8.79 11.26
N SER A 47 20.94 -9.86 11.80
CA SER A 47 21.03 -10.20 13.22
C SER A 47 22.47 -10.52 13.63
N LYS A 48 23.18 -11.38 12.89
CA LYS A 48 24.61 -11.60 13.16
C LYS A 48 25.44 -10.35 12.90
N ALA A 49 25.09 -9.56 11.87
CA ALA A 49 25.78 -8.31 11.61
C ALA A 49 25.73 -7.37 12.82
N LEU A 50 24.56 -7.23 13.45
CA LEU A 50 24.38 -6.44 14.68
C LEU A 50 25.27 -6.96 15.82
N GLU A 51 25.29 -8.26 16.09
CA GLU A 51 26.14 -8.83 17.15
C GLU A 51 27.62 -8.43 16.98
N PHE A 52 28.13 -8.49 15.75
CA PHE A 52 29.50 -8.11 15.43
C PHE A 52 29.74 -6.61 15.48
N TYR A 53 28.80 -5.79 14.99
CA TYR A 53 28.89 -4.35 15.07
C TYR A 53 28.84 -3.84 16.52
N GLU A 54 28.01 -4.43 17.38
CA GLU A 54 27.92 -4.09 18.81
C GLU A 54 29.22 -4.45 19.55
N LYS A 55 29.82 -5.62 19.26
CA LYS A 55 31.15 -5.97 19.79
C LYS A 55 32.21 -4.96 19.38
N SER A 56 32.22 -4.55 18.11
CA SER A 56 33.13 -3.51 17.60
C SER A 56 32.90 -2.17 18.30
N LEU A 57 31.65 -1.72 18.41
CA LEU A 57 31.29 -0.47 19.07
C LEU A 57 31.75 -0.45 20.53
N LYS A 58 31.49 -1.52 21.29
CA LYS A 58 31.86 -1.63 22.71
C LYS A 58 33.38 -1.51 22.94
N ILE A 59 34.19 -2.02 22.00
CA ILE A 59 35.65 -1.86 22.06
C ILE A 59 36.03 -0.40 21.74
N ARG A 60 35.46 0.18 20.69
CA ARG A 60 35.73 1.57 20.28
C ARG A 60 35.34 2.57 21.36
N GLU A 61 34.20 2.39 22.03
CA GLU A 61 33.76 3.26 23.13
C GLU A 61 34.71 3.25 24.33
N LYS A 62 35.41 2.12 24.56
CA LYS A 62 36.42 2.02 25.63
C LYS A 62 37.79 2.55 25.21
N ALA A 63 38.14 2.40 23.94
CA ALA A 63 39.49 2.67 23.43
C ALA A 63 39.66 4.09 22.86
N LEU A 64 38.57 4.72 22.43
CA LEU A 64 38.58 5.96 21.67
C LEU A 64 37.83 7.09 22.40
N PRO A 65 38.18 8.36 22.15
CA PRO A 65 37.45 9.49 22.71
C PRO A 65 36.01 9.57 22.14
N PRO A 66 35.04 10.14 22.88
CA PRO A 66 33.61 10.10 22.52
C PRO A 66 33.22 10.69 21.14
N ASN A 67 34.03 11.57 20.55
CA ASN A 67 33.77 12.15 19.22
C ASN A 67 34.69 11.59 18.13
N HIS A 68 35.30 10.41 18.35
CA HIS A 68 36.17 9.80 17.35
C HIS A 68 35.38 9.38 16.09
N PRO A 69 35.88 9.63 14.86
CA PRO A 69 35.19 9.27 13.62
C PRO A 69 34.79 7.78 13.53
N ASP A 70 35.59 6.88 14.07
CA ASP A 70 35.29 5.44 14.08
C ASP A 70 34.03 5.07 14.87
N LEU A 71 33.68 5.85 15.92
CA LEU A 71 32.41 5.69 16.63
C LEU A 71 31.23 6.08 15.71
N ALA A 72 31.38 7.16 14.93
CA ALA A 72 30.37 7.54 13.96
C ALA A 72 30.16 6.45 12.90
N THR A 73 31.23 5.79 12.45
CA THR A 73 31.16 4.66 11.52
C THR A 73 30.44 3.46 12.17
N SER A 74 30.78 3.11 13.41
CA SER A 74 30.08 2.03 14.13
C SER A 74 28.59 2.30 14.28
N TYR A 75 28.21 3.48 14.76
CA TYR A 75 26.79 3.84 14.90
C TYR A 75 26.07 3.83 13.55
N ASN A 76 26.71 4.31 12.47
CA ASN A 76 26.10 4.25 11.13
C ASN A 76 25.85 2.81 10.67
N ASN A 77 26.79 1.90 10.89
CA ASN A 77 26.66 0.51 10.45
C ASN A 77 25.59 -0.26 11.26
N ILE A 78 25.48 0.03 12.56
CA ILE A 78 24.39 -0.49 13.39
C ILE A 78 23.05 0.07 12.92
N GLY A 79 22.99 1.39 12.65
CA GLY A 79 21.79 2.03 12.10
C GLY A 79 21.35 1.40 10.78
N LEU A 80 22.29 1.11 9.88
CA LEU A 80 22.02 0.42 8.63
C LEU A 80 21.49 -1.00 8.85
N ALA A 81 22.09 -1.77 9.74
CA ALA A 81 21.60 -3.13 10.03
C ALA A 81 20.19 -3.14 10.64
N TYR A 82 19.85 -2.17 11.50
CA TYR A 82 18.47 -2.00 11.99
C TYR A 82 17.51 -1.55 10.89
N TYR A 83 17.96 -0.67 10.00
CA TYR A 83 17.18 -0.22 8.85
C TYR A 83 16.84 -1.41 7.94
N ASP A 84 17.82 -2.25 7.63
CA ASP A 84 17.63 -3.45 6.79
C ASP A 84 16.72 -4.52 7.45
N LEU A 85 16.64 -4.53 8.79
CA LEU A 85 15.69 -5.34 9.57
C LEU A 85 14.27 -4.74 9.61
N GLY A 86 14.08 -3.51 9.14
CA GLY A 86 12.82 -2.77 9.24
C GLY A 86 12.57 -2.08 10.59
N ASP A 87 13.54 -2.08 11.51
CA ASP A 87 13.45 -1.33 12.77
C ASP A 87 13.94 0.12 12.56
N TYR A 88 13.13 0.90 11.85
CA TYR A 88 13.49 2.26 11.43
C TYR A 88 13.65 3.23 12.60
N LEU A 89 12.97 2.98 13.74
CA LEU A 89 13.12 3.80 14.95
C LEU A 89 14.51 3.61 15.58
N LYS A 90 14.99 2.36 15.72
CA LYS A 90 16.36 2.13 16.17
C LYS A 90 17.37 2.61 15.15
N ALA A 91 17.12 2.40 13.86
CA ALA A 91 17.99 2.91 12.80
C ALA A 91 18.21 4.43 12.95
N LEU A 92 17.11 5.17 13.16
CA LEU A 92 17.13 6.61 13.37
C LEU A 92 17.98 7.01 14.59
N GLU A 93 17.79 6.36 15.74
CA GLU A 93 18.58 6.62 16.96
C GLU A 93 20.09 6.51 16.68
N PHE A 94 20.49 5.45 15.99
CA PHE A 94 21.89 5.20 15.66
C PHE A 94 22.43 6.15 14.58
N TYR A 95 21.62 6.49 13.57
CA TYR A 95 21.99 7.48 12.57
C TYR A 95 22.17 8.87 13.18
N GLU A 96 21.32 9.28 14.12
CA GLU A 96 21.47 10.56 14.84
C GLU A 96 22.75 10.60 15.69
N LYS A 97 23.08 9.52 16.41
CA LYS A 97 24.36 9.41 17.13
C LYS A 97 25.56 9.55 16.19
N SER A 98 25.53 8.86 15.03
CA SER A 98 26.56 8.98 14.00
C SER A 98 26.67 10.42 13.46
N HIS A 99 25.52 11.03 13.14
CA HIS A 99 25.45 12.38 12.60
C HIS A 99 26.03 13.41 13.57
N LYS A 100 25.67 13.35 14.85
CA LYS A 100 26.16 14.26 15.90
C LYS A 100 27.68 14.25 16.05
N ILE A 101 28.31 13.08 15.91
CA ILE A 101 29.78 12.98 15.92
C ILE A 101 30.37 13.60 14.66
N LYS A 102 29.83 13.27 13.48
CA LYS A 102 30.28 13.82 12.20
C LYS A 102 30.13 15.34 12.14
N GLU A 103 29.02 15.89 12.64
CA GLU A 103 28.74 17.33 12.67
C GLU A 103 29.79 18.08 13.51
N ARG A 104 30.24 17.50 14.62
CA ARG A 104 31.31 18.08 15.45
C ARG A 104 32.70 17.96 14.84
N ALA A 105 32.96 16.88 14.10
CA ALA A 105 34.29 16.55 13.60
C ALA A 105 34.58 17.10 12.20
N LEU A 106 33.55 17.42 11.41
CA LEU A 106 33.69 17.76 9.99
C LEU A 106 33.20 19.18 9.70
N PRO A 107 33.75 19.84 8.66
CA PRO A 107 33.26 21.15 8.24
C PRO A 107 31.80 21.06 7.72
N PRO A 108 31.00 22.14 7.82
CA PRO A 108 29.55 22.11 7.54
C PRO A 108 29.11 21.61 6.16
N ASN A 109 29.95 21.73 5.13
CA ASN A 109 29.66 21.25 3.77
C ASN A 109 30.39 19.94 3.41
N HIS A 110 30.85 19.17 4.41
CA HIS A 110 31.55 17.91 4.14
C HIS A 110 30.59 16.85 3.56
N PRO A 111 30.93 16.13 2.47
CA PRO A 111 30.07 15.12 1.84
C PRO A 111 29.51 14.04 2.80
N ASN A 112 30.30 13.62 3.79
CA ASN A 112 29.84 12.67 4.81
C ASN A 112 28.65 13.17 5.65
N LEU A 113 28.48 14.49 5.82
CA LEU A 113 27.28 15.04 6.48
C LEU A 113 26.05 14.86 5.60
N ALA A 114 26.19 15.04 4.28
CA ALA A 114 25.11 14.78 3.33
C ALA A 114 24.65 13.32 3.39
N THR A 115 25.58 12.37 3.45
CA THR A 115 25.24 10.94 3.60
C THR A 115 24.50 10.67 4.91
N SER A 116 24.94 11.27 6.02
CA SER A 116 24.22 11.13 7.31
C SER A 116 22.80 11.71 7.27
N TYR A 117 22.62 12.91 6.70
CA TYR A 117 21.27 13.46 6.52
C TYR A 117 20.41 12.60 5.60
N ASN A 118 20.97 12.04 4.54
CA ASN A 118 20.24 11.13 3.65
C ASN A 118 19.74 9.89 4.38
N ASN A 119 20.58 9.27 5.24
CA ASN A 119 20.19 8.07 5.99
C ASN A 119 19.10 8.37 7.03
N ILE A 120 19.17 9.52 7.69
CA ILE A 120 18.10 10.01 8.58
C ILE A 120 16.81 10.25 7.79
N GLY A 121 16.91 10.87 6.61
CA GLY A 121 15.77 11.08 5.71
C GLY A 121 15.12 9.78 5.26
N LEU A 122 15.91 8.75 4.93
CA LEU A 122 15.41 7.41 4.60
C LEU A 122 14.65 6.77 5.77
N ALA A 123 15.21 6.84 6.99
CA ALA A 123 14.52 6.30 8.17
C ALA A 123 13.18 7.00 8.43
N TYR A 124 13.11 8.34 8.31
CA TYR A 124 11.83 9.06 8.41
C TYR A 124 10.86 8.71 7.28
N TYR A 125 11.37 8.52 6.07
CA TYR A 125 10.56 8.16 4.91
C TYR A 125 9.86 6.81 5.14
N ASP A 126 10.57 5.78 5.60
CA ASP A 126 9.97 4.47 5.83
C ASP A 126 9.14 4.39 7.11
N LEU A 127 9.29 5.36 8.02
CA LEU A 127 8.34 5.61 9.12
C LEU A 127 7.05 6.30 8.65
N GLY A 128 6.99 6.77 7.39
CA GLY A 128 5.86 7.52 6.83
C GLY A 128 5.85 9.01 7.15
N ASP A 129 6.90 9.55 7.80
CA ASP A 129 7.04 10.99 8.05
C ASP A 129 7.75 11.67 6.86
N TYR A 130 7.02 11.76 5.75
CA TYR A 130 7.55 12.28 4.48
C TYR A 130 7.96 13.76 4.57
N SER A 131 7.33 14.54 5.46
CA SER A 131 7.69 15.95 5.70
C SER A 131 9.07 16.07 6.34
N LYS A 132 9.37 15.28 7.38
CA LYS A 132 10.72 15.25 7.96
C LYS A 132 11.73 14.64 6.99
N ALA A 133 11.36 13.58 6.28
CA ALA A 133 12.23 12.99 5.27
C ALA A 133 12.68 14.03 4.24
N LEU A 134 11.74 14.84 3.73
CA LEU A 134 12.00 15.95 2.81
C LEU A 134 12.99 16.97 3.40
N GLU A 135 12.79 17.42 4.65
CA GLU A 135 13.70 18.36 5.32
C GLU A 135 15.15 17.84 5.33
N PHE A 136 15.32 16.57 5.67
CA PHE A 136 16.64 15.93 5.72
C PHE A 136 17.25 15.69 4.33
N TYR A 137 16.43 15.32 3.34
CA TYR A 137 16.88 15.20 1.95
C TYR A 137 17.33 16.55 1.37
N GLU A 138 16.61 17.65 1.65
CA GLU A 138 17.01 19.00 1.22
C GLU A 138 18.33 19.44 1.86
N LYS A 139 18.54 19.15 3.16
CA LYS A 139 19.84 19.39 3.82
C LYS A 139 20.96 18.60 3.16
N SER A 140 20.72 17.33 2.85
CA SER A 140 21.68 16.47 2.14
C SER A 140 22.01 17.00 0.74
N HIS A 141 20.98 17.37 -0.03
CA HIS A 141 21.11 17.92 -1.38
C HIS A 141 21.93 19.20 -1.38
N LYS A 142 21.63 20.15 -0.48
CA LYS A 142 22.34 21.43 -0.39
C LYS A 142 23.84 21.28 -0.13
N ILE A 143 24.23 20.29 0.67
CA ILE A 143 25.65 19.98 0.90
C ILE A 143 26.29 19.40 -0.36
N ARG A 144 25.62 18.42 -1.01
CA ARG A 144 26.11 17.80 -2.24
C ARG A 144 26.23 18.81 -3.38
N GLU A 145 25.27 19.71 -3.54
CA GLU A 145 25.26 20.76 -4.56
C GLU A 145 26.47 21.69 -4.45
N ARG A 146 26.90 22.00 -3.22
CA ARG A 146 28.09 22.81 -2.96
C ARG A 146 29.39 22.05 -3.14
N ALA A 147 29.40 20.75 -2.84
CA ALA A 147 30.61 19.94 -2.76
C ALA A 147 30.93 19.20 -4.06
N LEU A 148 29.96 19.00 -4.95
CA LEU A 148 30.07 18.14 -6.12
C LEU A 148 29.87 18.93 -7.42
N PRO A 149 30.44 18.48 -8.56
CA PRO A 149 30.18 19.10 -9.85
C PRO A 149 28.71 18.94 -10.28
N PRO A 150 28.16 19.86 -11.11
CA PRO A 150 26.72 19.94 -11.42
C PRO A 150 26.05 18.68 -11.99
N ASN A 151 26.80 17.78 -12.64
CA ASN A 151 26.29 16.52 -13.19
C ASN A 151 26.76 15.28 -12.40
N HIS A 152 27.14 15.43 -11.13
CA HIS A 152 27.55 14.28 -10.33
C HIS A 152 26.34 13.37 -10.02
N PRO A 153 26.43 12.03 -10.20
CA PRO A 153 25.30 11.11 -9.96
C PRO A 153 24.65 11.23 -8.57
N ASN A 154 25.43 11.48 -7.52
CA ASN A 154 24.88 11.72 -6.17
C ASN A 154 23.90 12.92 -6.08
N LEU A 155 23.98 13.92 -6.98
CA LEU A 155 22.98 14.99 -7.07
C LEU A 155 21.66 14.47 -7.62
N ALA A 156 21.71 13.58 -8.63
CA ALA A 156 20.53 12.91 -9.15
C ALA A 156 19.87 12.03 -8.07
N THR A 157 20.65 11.29 -7.28
CA THR A 157 20.12 10.52 -6.14
C THR A 157 19.42 11.43 -5.13
N SER A 158 19.98 12.60 -4.83
CA SER A 158 19.33 13.58 -3.93
C SER A 158 18.02 14.11 -4.51
N TYR A 159 17.98 14.50 -5.79
CA TYR A 159 16.74 14.92 -6.44
C TYR A 159 15.71 13.79 -6.48
N ASN A 160 16.13 12.55 -6.70
CA ASN A 160 15.25 11.40 -6.66
C ASN A 160 14.58 11.23 -5.28
N ASN A 161 15.35 11.35 -4.19
CA ASN A 161 14.81 11.20 -2.84
C ASN A 161 13.86 12.34 -2.46
N ILE A 162 14.16 13.57 -2.90
CA ILE A 162 13.25 14.71 -2.76
C ILE A 162 11.96 14.49 -3.56
N GLY A 163 12.07 14.05 -4.82
CA GLY A 163 10.92 13.72 -5.66
C GLY A 163 10.05 12.62 -5.06
N LEU A 164 10.68 11.62 -4.45
CA LEU A 164 9.99 10.53 -3.74
C LEU A 164 9.23 11.03 -2.51
N ALA A 165 9.81 11.93 -1.73
CA ALA A 165 9.10 12.55 -0.61
C ALA A 165 7.89 13.37 -1.08
N TYR A 166 8.04 14.20 -2.12
CA TYR A 166 6.90 14.95 -2.70
C TYR A 166 5.82 14.05 -3.28
N TYR A 167 6.20 12.95 -3.94
CA TYR A 167 5.25 11.96 -4.46
C TYR A 167 4.36 11.41 -3.36
N ASN A 168 4.94 11.01 -2.22
CA ASN A 168 4.16 10.46 -1.10
C ASN A 168 3.39 11.52 -0.29
N LEU A 169 3.80 12.79 -0.39
CA LEU A 169 3.01 13.92 0.10
C LEU A 169 1.84 14.28 -0.84
N GLY A 170 1.74 13.64 -2.02
CA GLY A 170 0.71 13.89 -3.03
C GLY A 170 0.99 15.12 -3.93
N ASP A 171 2.14 15.78 -3.79
CA ASP A 171 2.55 16.87 -4.69
C ASP A 171 3.24 16.30 -5.93
N TYR A 172 2.43 15.71 -6.80
CA TYR A 172 2.88 15.06 -8.03
C TYR A 172 3.59 16.02 -9.00
N SER A 173 3.22 17.31 -8.97
CA SER A 173 3.86 18.31 -9.84
C SER A 173 5.31 18.56 -9.43
N LYS A 174 5.58 18.74 -8.13
CA LYS A 174 6.98 18.85 -7.65
C LYS A 174 7.72 17.53 -7.78
N ALA A 175 7.07 16.41 -7.51
CA ALA A 175 7.69 15.10 -7.69
C ALA A 175 8.22 14.93 -9.12
N LEU A 176 7.40 15.29 -10.13
CA LEU A 176 7.80 15.26 -11.53
C LEU A 176 9.01 16.16 -11.80
N GLU A 177 8.98 17.42 -11.36
CA GLU A 177 10.08 18.37 -11.54
C GLU A 177 11.41 17.81 -11.00
N PHE A 178 11.39 17.23 -9.81
CA PHE A 178 12.59 16.68 -9.18
C PHE A 178 13.05 15.37 -9.84
N TYR A 179 12.15 14.50 -10.27
CA TYR A 179 12.52 13.30 -11.02
C TYR A 179 13.08 13.64 -12.41
N GLU A 180 12.55 14.65 -13.09
CA GLU A 180 13.11 15.12 -14.37
C GLU A 180 14.53 15.69 -14.20
N LYS A 181 14.78 16.49 -13.16
CA LYS A 181 16.14 16.97 -12.83
C LYS A 181 17.11 15.81 -12.55
N SER A 182 16.66 14.81 -11.80
CA SER A 182 17.43 13.58 -11.56
C SER A 182 17.77 12.85 -12.87
N HIS A 183 16.76 12.66 -13.73
CA HIS A 183 16.91 12.00 -15.02
C HIS A 183 17.92 12.73 -15.92
N GLN A 184 17.83 14.06 -16.03
CA GLN A 184 18.75 14.87 -16.83
C GLN A 184 20.21 14.75 -16.39
N ILE A 185 20.46 14.61 -15.09
CA ILE A 185 21.82 14.40 -14.58
C ILE A 185 22.29 12.99 -14.95
N TYR A 186 21.47 11.97 -14.71
CA TYR A 186 21.84 10.59 -15.07
C TYR A 186 22.11 10.43 -16.57
N GLU A 187 21.32 11.06 -17.44
CA GLU A 187 21.54 11.03 -18.88
C GLU A 187 22.91 11.60 -19.29
N LYS A 188 23.37 12.66 -18.61
CA LYS A 188 24.67 13.29 -18.88
C LYS A 188 25.85 12.56 -18.24
N ALA A 189 25.62 11.94 -17.08
CA ALA A 189 26.68 11.43 -16.22
C ALA A 189 26.97 9.93 -16.41
N LEU A 190 25.98 9.17 -16.88
CA LEU A 190 26.03 7.71 -16.92
C LEU A 190 26.04 7.19 -18.36
N PRO A 191 26.62 5.99 -18.61
CA PRO A 191 26.57 5.38 -19.91
C PRO A 191 25.12 5.04 -20.33
N PRO A 192 24.83 4.93 -21.64
CA PRO A 192 23.52 4.54 -22.11
C PRO A 192 23.05 3.19 -21.52
N ASN A 193 21.77 3.10 -21.16
CA ASN A 193 21.15 1.94 -20.49
C ASN A 193 21.68 1.66 -19.06
N HIS A 194 22.21 2.65 -18.35
CA HIS A 194 22.51 2.46 -16.92
C HIS A 194 21.23 2.16 -16.11
N PRO A 195 21.25 1.21 -15.16
CA PRO A 195 20.09 0.90 -14.31
C PRO A 195 19.45 2.12 -13.64
N ASP A 196 20.25 3.07 -13.15
CA ASP A 196 19.71 4.30 -12.51
C ASP A 196 18.87 5.16 -13.47
N SER A 197 19.20 5.17 -14.76
CA SER A 197 18.36 5.83 -15.77
C SER A 197 17.01 5.13 -15.90
N ALA A 198 16.97 3.80 -15.81
CA ALA A 198 15.71 3.06 -15.79
C ALA A 198 14.89 3.36 -14.52
N THR A 199 15.52 3.43 -13.36
CA THR A 199 14.87 3.85 -12.10
C THR A 199 14.21 5.22 -12.27
N SER A 200 14.91 6.19 -12.86
CA SER A 200 14.34 7.53 -13.07
C SER A 200 13.14 7.52 -14.02
N TYR A 201 13.18 6.74 -15.12
CA TYR A 201 12.01 6.57 -15.98
C TYR A 201 10.84 5.93 -15.26
N ASN A 202 11.09 4.90 -14.44
CA ASN A 202 10.04 4.28 -13.64
C ASN A 202 9.39 5.29 -12.69
N ASN A 203 10.18 6.14 -12.03
CA ASN A 203 9.65 7.12 -11.09
C ASN A 203 8.83 8.23 -11.78
N ILE A 204 9.26 8.68 -12.97
CA ILE A 204 8.47 9.59 -13.80
C ILE A 204 7.15 8.92 -14.24
N GLY A 205 7.20 7.64 -14.63
CA GLY A 205 6.00 6.87 -14.98
C GLY A 205 5.01 6.76 -13.82
N LEU A 206 5.49 6.54 -12.59
CA LEU A 206 4.67 6.52 -11.37
C LEU A 206 3.92 7.84 -11.18
N VAL A 207 4.59 8.97 -11.36
CA VAL A 207 3.96 10.28 -11.23
C VAL A 207 2.85 10.46 -12.27
N TYR A 208 3.11 10.16 -13.55
CA TYR A 208 2.08 10.28 -14.59
C TYR A 208 0.89 9.36 -14.35
N GLY A 209 1.12 8.13 -13.88
CA GLY A 209 0.04 7.20 -13.54
C GLY A 209 -0.88 7.76 -12.45
N ASN A 210 -0.32 8.33 -11.39
CA ASN A 210 -1.10 8.95 -10.31
C ASN A 210 -1.80 10.25 -10.73
N MET A 211 -1.28 10.94 -11.75
CA MET A 211 -1.97 12.07 -12.39
C MET A 211 -3.06 11.62 -13.37
N GLY A 212 -3.25 10.31 -13.58
CA GLY A 212 -4.23 9.73 -14.50
C GLY A 212 -3.76 9.62 -15.97
N ASP A 213 -2.54 10.07 -16.29
CA ASP A 213 -1.96 9.96 -17.64
C ASP A 213 -1.31 8.58 -17.83
N CYS A 214 -2.17 7.56 -17.92
CA CYS A 214 -1.74 6.17 -18.07
C CYS A 214 -0.93 5.94 -19.36
N SER A 215 -1.17 6.74 -20.40
CA SER A 215 -0.46 6.60 -21.68
C SER A 215 0.99 7.06 -21.56
N LYS A 216 1.25 8.20 -20.91
CA LYS A 216 2.64 8.60 -20.61
C LYS A 216 3.29 7.66 -19.60
N ALA A 217 2.54 7.23 -18.57
CA ALA A 217 3.06 6.28 -17.59
C ALA A 217 3.61 5.02 -18.27
N LEU A 218 2.83 4.43 -19.18
CA LEU A 218 3.24 3.27 -19.99
C LEU A 218 4.48 3.56 -20.84
N GLU A 219 4.55 4.70 -21.52
CA GLU A 219 5.73 5.08 -22.32
C GLU A 219 7.02 5.06 -21.47
N PHE A 220 6.96 5.65 -20.27
CA PHE A 220 8.09 5.71 -19.36
C PHE A 220 8.43 4.35 -18.74
N TYR A 221 7.42 3.56 -18.35
CA TYR A 221 7.67 2.21 -17.84
C TYR A 221 8.26 1.28 -18.90
N GLU A 222 7.84 1.38 -20.16
CA GLU A 222 8.41 0.60 -21.26
C GLU A 222 9.88 0.96 -21.54
N LYS A 223 10.24 2.25 -21.45
CA LYS A 223 11.65 2.70 -21.50
C LYS A 223 12.47 2.10 -20.36
N SER A 224 11.94 2.14 -19.13
CA SER A 224 12.57 1.52 -17.95
C SER A 224 12.78 0.01 -18.16
N LEU A 225 11.72 -0.72 -18.50
CA LEU A 225 11.74 -2.17 -18.72
C LEU A 225 12.75 -2.56 -19.81
N LYS A 226 12.83 -1.80 -20.90
CA LYS A 226 13.77 -2.03 -22.00
C LYS A 226 15.22 -1.94 -21.54
N ILE A 227 15.55 -1.00 -20.65
CA ILE A 227 16.90 -0.87 -20.08
C ILE A 227 17.16 -2.02 -19.13
N TYR A 228 16.28 -2.23 -18.14
CA TYR A 228 16.44 -3.31 -17.17
C TYR A 228 16.56 -4.69 -17.82
N GLY A 229 15.77 -4.98 -18.86
CA GLY A 229 15.81 -6.25 -19.58
C GLY A 229 17.13 -6.52 -20.30
N LYS A 230 17.95 -5.50 -20.55
CA LYS A 230 19.29 -5.66 -21.14
C LYS A 230 20.38 -5.86 -20.09
N VAL A 231 20.25 -5.25 -18.91
CA VAL A 231 21.35 -5.12 -17.95
C VAL A 231 21.18 -5.95 -16.69
N LEU A 232 19.95 -6.36 -16.37
CA LEU A 232 19.66 -7.14 -15.17
C LEU A 232 19.42 -8.62 -15.50
N PRO A 233 19.73 -9.54 -14.57
CA PRO A 233 19.34 -10.93 -14.69
C PRO A 233 17.82 -11.10 -14.82
N PRO A 234 17.32 -12.14 -15.54
CA PRO A 234 15.89 -12.29 -15.82
C PRO A 234 14.95 -12.33 -14.60
N ASN A 235 15.45 -12.78 -13.44
CA ASN A 235 14.66 -12.87 -12.20
C ASN A 235 14.92 -11.70 -11.23
N HIS A 236 15.46 -10.58 -11.70
CA HIS A 236 15.75 -9.44 -10.83
C HIS A 236 14.47 -8.72 -10.38
N SER A 237 14.38 -8.34 -9.11
CA SER A 237 13.20 -7.70 -8.51
C SER A 237 12.75 -6.42 -9.23
N LEU A 238 13.68 -5.58 -9.68
CA LEU A 238 13.39 -4.37 -10.48
C LEU A 238 12.65 -4.64 -11.81
N LEU A 239 12.90 -5.80 -12.44
CA LEU A 239 12.11 -6.21 -13.62
C LEU A 239 10.67 -6.50 -13.23
N ALA A 240 10.47 -7.20 -12.12
CA ALA A 240 9.14 -7.50 -11.60
C ALA A 240 8.38 -6.23 -11.20
N THR A 241 9.04 -5.26 -10.57
CA THR A 241 8.44 -3.95 -10.28
C THR A 241 8.02 -3.23 -11.55
N SER A 242 8.85 -3.25 -12.60
CA SER A 242 8.50 -2.64 -13.89
C SER A 242 7.30 -3.32 -14.54
N TYR A 243 7.26 -4.66 -14.53
CA TYR A 243 6.10 -5.41 -15.01
C TYR A 243 4.84 -5.14 -14.20
N HIS A 244 4.94 -5.04 -12.88
CA HIS A 244 3.82 -4.70 -12.02
C HIS A 244 3.25 -3.33 -12.37
N ASN A 245 4.11 -2.31 -12.48
CA ASN A 245 3.69 -0.94 -12.81
C ASN A 245 3.02 -0.84 -14.19
N ILE A 246 3.55 -1.55 -15.19
CA ILE A 246 2.94 -1.65 -16.52
C ILE A 246 1.57 -2.34 -16.42
N GLY A 247 1.49 -3.43 -15.67
CA GLY A 247 0.25 -4.16 -15.44
C GLY A 247 -0.84 -3.29 -14.81
N THR A 248 -0.51 -2.55 -13.75
CA THR A 248 -1.40 -1.60 -13.10
C THR A 248 -1.84 -0.49 -14.07
N ALA A 249 -0.92 0.10 -14.84
CA ALA A 249 -1.28 1.13 -15.82
C ALA A 249 -2.19 0.62 -16.95
N TYR A 250 -2.08 -0.65 -17.35
CA TYR A 250 -3.03 -1.27 -18.28
C TYR A 250 -4.40 -1.50 -17.63
N ALA A 251 -4.42 -1.89 -16.34
CA ALA A 251 -5.67 -2.04 -15.59
C ALA A 251 -6.42 -0.71 -15.48
N ASP A 252 -5.70 0.38 -15.22
CA ASP A 252 -6.27 1.74 -15.14
C ASP A 252 -6.82 2.22 -16.50
N LYS A 253 -6.27 1.71 -17.62
CA LYS A 253 -6.84 1.91 -18.97
C LYS A 253 -8.01 0.99 -19.31
N GLY A 254 -8.34 0.01 -18.46
CA GLY A 254 -9.36 -1.00 -18.72
C GLY A 254 -8.91 -2.16 -19.61
N ASP A 255 -7.61 -2.26 -19.96
CA ASP A 255 -7.07 -3.41 -20.72
C ASP A 255 -6.65 -4.52 -19.74
N TYR A 256 -7.65 -5.16 -19.13
CA TYR A 256 -7.45 -6.19 -18.10
C TYR A 256 -6.69 -7.41 -18.61
N THR A 257 -6.83 -7.75 -19.89
CA THR A 257 -6.08 -8.86 -20.50
C THR A 257 -4.58 -8.59 -20.52
N LYS A 258 -4.15 -7.40 -20.94
CA LYS A 258 -2.73 -7.03 -20.87
C LYS A 258 -2.27 -6.85 -19.43
N ALA A 259 -3.10 -6.25 -18.58
CA ALA A 259 -2.80 -6.07 -17.17
C ALA A 259 -2.43 -7.38 -16.48
N LEU A 260 -3.28 -8.41 -16.61
CA LEU A 260 -3.04 -9.74 -16.06
C LEU A 260 -1.77 -10.38 -16.63
N SER A 261 -1.53 -10.27 -17.94
CA SER A 261 -0.31 -10.82 -18.55
C SER A 261 0.97 -10.25 -17.95
N PHE A 262 0.99 -8.94 -17.65
CA PHE A 262 2.14 -8.28 -17.03
C PHE A 262 2.26 -8.57 -15.54
N LEU A 263 1.14 -8.56 -14.80
CA LEU A 263 1.14 -8.87 -13.37
C LEU A 263 1.53 -10.31 -13.08
N GLU A 264 1.11 -11.28 -13.89
CA GLU A 264 1.51 -12.68 -13.76
C GLU A 264 3.02 -12.86 -13.96
N LYS A 265 3.63 -12.14 -14.92
CA LYS A 265 5.09 -12.11 -15.10
C LYS A 265 5.79 -11.54 -13.87
N ALA A 266 5.26 -10.44 -13.31
CA ALA A 266 5.80 -9.84 -12.09
C ALA A 266 5.75 -10.83 -10.92
N LEU A 267 4.62 -11.53 -10.74
CA LEU A 267 4.41 -12.50 -9.67
C LEU A 267 5.43 -13.65 -9.74
N VAL A 268 5.61 -14.22 -10.93
CA VAL A 268 6.57 -15.33 -11.14
C VAL A 268 7.99 -14.91 -10.78
N ILE A 269 8.40 -13.69 -11.13
CA ILE A 269 9.74 -13.20 -10.80
C ILE A 269 9.87 -12.92 -9.30
N PHE A 270 8.88 -12.28 -8.67
CA PHE A 270 8.91 -12.03 -7.22
C PHE A 270 8.94 -13.33 -6.42
N GLN A 271 8.16 -14.34 -6.78
CA GLN A 271 8.17 -15.65 -6.12
C GLN A 271 9.52 -16.38 -6.22
N LYS A 272 10.28 -16.13 -7.29
CA LYS A 272 11.63 -16.70 -7.47
C LYS A 272 12.73 -15.93 -6.74
N SER A 273 12.51 -14.64 -6.48
CA SER A 273 13.55 -13.73 -5.97
C SER A 273 13.36 -13.33 -4.50
N LEU A 274 12.16 -13.49 -3.96
CA LEU A 274 11.78 -13.01 -2.63
C LEU A 274 11.16 -14.13 -1.79
N PRO A 275 11.23 -14.04 -0.45
CA PRO A 275 10.49 -14.93 0.45
C PRO A 275 8.98 -14.88 0.18
N SER A 276 8.28 -15.98 0.42
CA SER A 276 6.84 -16.13 0.09
C SER A 276 5.92 -15.12 0.78
N ASN A 277 6.33 -14.58 1.93
CA ASN A 277 5.60 -13.57 2.70
C ASN A 277 5.99 -12.12 2.34
N HIS A 278 6.80 -11.91 1.31
CA HIS A 278 7.28 -10.57 0.97
C HIS A 278 6.11 -9.66 0.52
N PRO A 279 6.03 -8.40 1.00
CA PRO A 279 4.95 -7.46 0.67
C PRO A 279 4.65 -7.33 -0.83
N ASN A 280 5.69 -7.22 -1.68
CA ASN A 280 5.51 -7.15 -3.14
C ASN A 280 4.76 -8.35 -3.76
N ILE A 281 4.94 -9.57 -3.24
CA ILE A 281 4.19 -10.74 -3.72
C ILE A 281 2.71 -10.58 -3.38
N ILE A 282 2.42 -10.14 -2.15
CA ILE A 282 1.06 -9.89 -1.67
C ILE A 282 0.40 -8.79 -2.51
N THR A 283 1.10 -7.66 -2.73
CA THR A 283 0.59 -6.54 -3.55
C THR A 283 0.25 -6.98 -4.96
N VAL A 284 1.16 -7.69 -5.66
CA VAL A 284 0.88 -8.18 -7.03
C VAL A 284 -0.28 -9.18 -7.04
N THR A 285 -0.35 -10.08 -6.07
CA THR A 285 -1.44 -11.07 -5.97
C THR A 285 -2.79 -10.36 -5.78
N ASN A 286 -2.84 -9.38 -4.88
CA ASN A 286 -4.04 -8.55 -4.67
C ASN A 286 -4.45 -7.80 -5.94
N SER A 287 -3.50 -7.22 -6.68
CA SER A 287 -3.79 -6.56 -7.96
C SER A 287 -4.39 -7.53 -8.98
N ILE A 288 -3.86 -8.75 -9.08
CA ILE A 288 -4.39 -9.80 -9.97
C ILE A 288 -5.82 -10.18 -9.57
N ASP A 289 -6.05 -10.40 -8.27
CA ASP A 289 -7.35 -10.82 -7.76
C ASP A 289 -8.42 -9.73 -7.96
N ILE A 290 -8.07 -8.47 -7.72
CA ILE A 290 -8.96 -7.32 -7.98
C ILE A 290 -9.35 -7.30 -9.47
N ILE A 291 -8.38 -7.38 -10.39
CA ILE A 291 -8.67 -7.33 -11.82
C ILE A 291 -9.55 -8.50 -12.27
N LYS A 292 -9.30 -9.72 -11.75
CA LYS A 292 -10.13 -10.89 -12.05
C LYS A 292 -11.56 -10.71 -11.56
N LEU A 293 -11.76 -10.13 -10.38
CA LEU A 293 -13.09 -9.82 -9.85
C LEU A 293 -13.80 -8.76 -10.71
N THR A 294 -13.09 -7.69 -11.10
CA THR A 294 -13.63 -6.64 -11.97
C THR A 294 -14.02 -7.20 -13.35
N GLU A 295 -13.18 -8.04 -13.96
CA GLU A 295 -13.49 -8.65 -15.26
C GLU A 295 -14.74 -9.56 -15.18
N ILE A 296 -14.94 -10.26 -14.07
CA ILE A 296 -16.16 -11.06 -13.84
C ILE A 296 -17.38 -10.15 -13.71
N GLN A 297 -17.27 -9.03 -12.99
CA GLN A 297 -18.35 -8.06 -12.84
C GLN A 297 -18.72 -7.41 -14.18
N ASP A 298 -17.73 -6.97 -14.97
CA ASP A 298 -17.97 -6.39 -16.29
C ASP A 298 -18.60 -7.40 -17.25
N LYS A 299 -18.13 -8.66 -17.23
CA LYS A 299 -18.75 -9.74 -18.04
C LYS A 299 -20.17 -10.06 -17.60
N LYS A 300 -20.54 -9.84 -16.33
CA LYS A 300 -21.92 -9.96 -15.86
C LYS A 300 -22.77 -8.76 -16.30
N ALA A 301 -22.25 -7.54 -16.19
CA ALA A 301 -22.91 -6.32 -16.62
C ALA A 301 -23.13 -6.26 -18.14
N ILE A 302 -22.21 -6.80 -18.94
CA ILE A 302 -22.30 -6.85 -20.40
C ILE A 302 -23.31 -7.90 -20.91
N ARG A 303 -23.85 -8.80 -20.06
CA ARG A 303 -24.94 -9.69 -20.49
C ARG A 303 -26.21 -8.85 -20.71
N PRO A 304 -26.63 -8.58 -21.95
CA PRO A 304 -27.76 -7.71 -22.20
C PRO A 304 -29.05 -8.45 -21.84
N ASN A 305 -29.88 -7.86 -20.98
CA ASN A 305 -31.33 -8.10 -20.92
C ASN A 305 -31.77 -9.56 -21.12
N SER A 306 -31.45 -10.46 -20.19
CA SER A 306 -32.50 -11.42 -19.83
C SER A 306 -33.47 -10.63 -18.94
N ARG A 307 -34.62 -10.20 -19.49
CA ARG A 307 -35.77 -9.74 -18.68
C ARG A 307 -36.08 -10.85 -17.68
N LEU A 308 -35.45 -10.80 -16.51
CA LEU A 308 -35.76 -11.66 -15.40
C LEU A 308 -37.04 -11.08 -14.80
N ASN A 309 -38.18 -11.63 -15.24
CA ASN A 309 -39.43 -11.45 -14.51
C ASN A 309 -39.29 -12.19 -13.19
N TYR A 310 -38.93 -11.47 -12.14
CA TYR A 310 -38.97 -11.99 -10.78
C TYR A 310 -40.43 -12.00 -10.32
N VAL A 311 -40.96 -13.18 -10.05
CA VAL A 311 -42.30 -13.38 -9.48
C VAL A 311 -42.12 -13.89 -8.06
N LEU A 312 -42.57 -13.12 -7.08
CA LEU A 312 -42.68 -13.58 -5.70
C LEU A 312 -44.08 -14.18 -5.52
N GLU A 313 -44.15 -15.51 -5.35
CA GLU A 313 -45.39 -16.21 -4.97
C GLU A 313 -45.33 -16.59 -3.49
N ILE A 314 -46.28 -16.06 -2.72
CA ILE A 314 -46.48 -16.42 -1.32
C ILE A 314 -47.65 -17.40 -1.26
N ASP A 315 -47.35 -18.70 -1.30
CA ASP A 315 -48.32 -19.77 -1.11
C ASP A 315 -48.48 -20.05 0.39
N ASP A 316 -49.71 -19.91 0.88
CA ASP A 316 -50.20 -20.27 2.22
C ASP A 316 -49.45 -19.69 3.45
N ILE A 317 -50.03 -18.63 4.02
CA ILE A 317 -49.53 -17.91 5.21
C ILE A 317 -49.59 -18.77 6.50
N GLU A 318 -50.21 -19.95 6.48
CA GLU A 318 -50.38 -20.77 7.70
C GLU A 318 -49.22 -21.75 7.98
N ARG A 319 -48.23 -21.89 7.07
CA ARG A 319 -47.03 -22.71 7.31
C ARG A 319 -45.72 -21.95 7.12
N ASN A 320 -45.56 -20.81 7.80
CA ASN A 320 -44.27 -20.17 8.20
C ASN A 320 -43.04 -20.33 7.25
N GLY A 321 -43.24 -20.23 5.95
CA GLY A 321 -42.16 -20.26 4.96
C GLY A 321 -42.57 -19.50 3.70
N TYR A 322 -41.63 -18.75 3.13
CA TYR A 322 -41.78 -18.11 1.82
C TYR A 322 -40.85 -18.79 0.80
N ARG A 323 -41.27 -18.80 -0.47
CA ARG A 323 -40.56 -19.44 -1.57
C ARG A 323 -40.06 -18.37 -2.54
N PHE A 324 -38.75 -18.34 -2.77
CA PHE A 324 -38.18 -17.58 -3.89
C PHE A 324 -37.90 -18.50 -5.07
N THR A 325 -38.32 -18.09 -6.26
CA THR A 325 -37.93 -18.70 -7.52
C THR A 325 -37.39 -17.61 -8.43
N ASP A 326 -36.11 -17.71 -8.80
CA ASP A 326 -35.59 -16.93 -9.92
C ASP A 326 -36.09 -17.52 -11.25
N GLY A 327 -36.00 -16.75 -12.34
CA GLY A 327 -36.42 -17.17 -13.68
C GLY A 327 -35.65 -18.37 -14.27
N ILE A 328 -34.81 -19.04 -13.48
CA ILE A 328 -34.02 -20.23 -13.85
C ILE A 328 -34.32 -21.42 -12.92
N GLY A 329 -35.25 -21.27 -11.97
CA GLY A 329 -35.84 -22.37 -11.19
C GLY A 329 -35.07 -22.80 -9.93
N LYS A 330 -34.15 -21.99 -9.40
CA LYS A 330 -33.53 -22.29 -8.08
C LYS A 330 -34.45 -21.88 -6.93
N ILE A 331 -34.59 -22.77 -5.94
CA ILE A 331 -35.51 -22.64 -4.79
C ILE A 331 -34.70 -22.42 -3.51
N SER A 332 -35.06 -21.41 -2.74
CA SER A 332 -34.55 -21.19 -1.37
C SER A 332 -35.71 -21.06 -0.37
N TRP A 333 -35.54 -21.63 0.83
CA TRP A 333 -36.53 -21.63 1.93
C TRP A 333 -36.02 -20.83 3.13
N GLY A 334 -36.87 -20.00 3.73
CA GLY A 334 -36.59 -19.31 5.00
C GLY A 334 -37.69 -19.56 6.04
N LEU A 335 -37.33 -19.67 7.32
CA LEU A 335 -38.25 -19.87 8.46
C LEU A 335 -38.47 -18.54 9.21
N ALA A 336 -39.73 -18.19 9.47
CA ALA A 336 -40.10 -17.02 10.28
C ALA A 336 -40.65 -17.42 11.67
N GLY A 337 -40.12 -16.79 12.72
CA GLY A 337 -40.63 -16.91 14.10
C GLY A 337 -41.90 -16.08 14.31
N ARG A 338 -42.80 -16.57 15.18
CA ARG A 338 -44.15 -15.99 15.43
C ARG A 338 -44.10 -14.56 15.98
N VAL A 339 -44.86 -13.65 15.39
CA VAL A 339 -46.03 -12.93 15.95
C VAL A 339 -46.63 -12.07 14.83
N ALA A 340 -47.89 -12.34 14.50
CA ALA A 340 -48.63 -11.65 13.45
C ALA A 340 -49.05 -10.24 13.88
N GLN A 341 -48.60 -9.22 13.13
CA GLN A 341 -49.40 -8.06 12.68
C GLN A 341 -48.58 -7.07 11.83
N LYS A 342 -47.25 -7.25 11.68
CA LYS A 342 -46.41 -6.53 10.72
C LYS A 342 -45.37 -7.50 10.14
N MET A 343 -45.46 -7.81 8.86
CA MET A 343 -44.36 -8.46 8.14
C MET A 343 -43.56 -7.38 7.43
N ASN A 344 -42.34 -7.13 7.90
CA ASN A 344 -41.34 -6.42 7.13
C ASN A 344 -40.55 -7.46 6.36
N ILE A 345 -40.66 -7.46 5.03
CA ILE A 345 -39.86 -8.31 4.17
C ILE A 345 -38.73 -7.44 3.63
N PRO A 346 -37.49 -7.55 4.15
CA PRO A 346 -36.37 -6.84 3.57
C PRO A 346 -36.00 -7.51 2.24
N ILE A 347 -36.10 -6.76 1.15
CA ILE A 347 -35.59 -7.19 -0.16
C ILE A 347 -34.24 -6.51 -0.34
N TYR A 348 -33.17 -7.29 -0.23
CA TYR A 348 -31.81 -6.80 -0.49
C TYR A 348 -31.49 -7.05 -1.97
N CYS A 349 -31.56 -6.00 -2.79
CA CYS A 349 -31.04 -6.02 -4.15
C CYS A 349 -29.65 -5.35 -4.14
N GLN A 350 -28.60 -6.12 -4.40
CA GLN A 350 -27.21 -5.63 -4.42
C GLN A 350 -26.69 -5.29 -5.83
N GLU A 351 -27.53 -5.42 -6.86
CA GLU A 351 -27.28 -5.02 -8.27
C GLU A 351 -28.56 -4.45 -8.89
N ASP A 352 -28.42 -3.66 -9.97
CA ASP A 352 -29.42 -2.86 -10.72
C ASP A 352 -30.91 -3.18 -10.46
N ILE A 353 -31.65 -2.14 -10.06
CA ILE A 353 -33.10 -2.21 -9.82
C ILE A 353 -33.80 -2.67 -11.11
N PRO A 354 -34.55 -3.80 -11.13
CA PRO A 354 -35.37 -4.13 -12.27
C PRO A 354 -36.44 -3.05 -12.44
N SER A 355 -36.59 -2.50 -13.65
CA SER A 355 -37.52 -1.40 -13.97
C SER A 355 -39.00 -1.69 -13.63
N ALA A 356 -39.36 -2.95 -13.39
CA ALA A 356 -40.60 -3.36 -12.74
C ALA A 356 -40.49 -4.79 -12.20
N PHE A 357 -41.22 -5.10 -11.11
CA PHE A 357 -41.44 -6.48 -10.64
C PHE A 357 -42.90 -6.68 -10.21
N GLN A 358 -43.37 -7.93 -10.21
CA GLN A 358 -44.76 -8.27 -9.91
C GLN A 358 -44.83 -9.05 -8.58
N ILE A 359 -45.58 -8.52 -7.62
CA ILE A 359 -45.81 -9.18 -6.32
C ILE A 359 -47.20 -9.82 -6.35
N ARG A 360 -47.27 -11.13 -6.08
CA ARG A 360 -48.53 -11.84 -5.80
C ARG A 360 -48.60 -12.24 -4.34
N VAL A 361 -49.61 -11.72 -3.66
CA VAL A 361 -50.02 -12.18 -2.31
C VAL A 361 -51.37 -12.85 -2.47
N ALA A 362 -51.61 -14.00 -1.83
CA ALA A 362 -52.85 -14.76 -1.99
C ALA A 362 -54.09 -13.84 -1.86
N GLY A 363 -54.80 -13.64 -2.98
CA GLY A 363 -56.01 -12.79 -3.09
C GLY A 363 -55.84 -11.39 -3.68
N CYS A 364 -54.62 -10.84 -3.83
CA CYS A 364 -54.39 -9.50 -4.40
C CYS A 364 -53.29 -9.51 -5.48
N LYS A 365 -53.54 -8.81 -6.60
CA LYS A 365 -52.53 -8.56 -7.65
C LYS A 365 -52.16 -7.07 -7.65
N GLY A 366 -50.89 -6.77 -7.48
CA GLY A 366 -50.34 -5.42 -7.62
C GLY A 366 -49.10 -5.42 -8.52
N MET A 367 -48.85 -4.31 -9.21
CA MET A 367 -47.66 -4.10 -10.04
C MET A 367 -46.89 -2.92 -9.47
N VAL A 368 -45.59 -3.11 -9.21
CA VAL A 368 -44.72 -2.06 -8.68
C VAL A 368 -43.71 -1.71 -9.77
N ALA A 369 -43.72 -0.45 -10.18
CA ALA A 369 -42.69 0.13 -11.05
C ALA A 369 -41.77 0.98 -10.18
N ILE A 370 -40.45 0.79 -10.31
CA ILE A 370 -39.45 1.63 -9.67
C ILE A 370 -38.78 2.44 -10.77
N ASP A 371 -38.63 3.75 -10.54
CA ASP A 371 -37.96 4.66 -11.48
C ASP A 371 -36.45 4.36 -11.51
N PRO A 372 -35.88 3.93 -12.65
CA PRO A 372 -34.50 3.48 -12.73
C PRO A 372 -33.45 4.59 -12.55
N GLU A 373 -33.84 5.88 -12.50
CA GLU A 373 -32.89 6.99 -12.31
C GLU A 373 -32.57 7.30 -10.84
N SER A 374 -33.17 6.60 -9.87
CA SER A 374 -32.89 6.77 -8.44
C SER A 374 -31.61 6.02 -8.01
N THR A 375 -30.53 6.77 -7.75
CA THR A 375 -29.23 6.22 -7.29
C THR A 375 -29.16 5.95 -5.78
N LEU A 376 -30.29 5.86 -5.06
CA LEU A 376 -30.32 5.60 -3.62
C LEU A 376 -30.67 4.13 -3.33
N ASN A 377 -29.62 3.37 -3.03
CA ASN A 377 -29.66 1.94 -2.69
C ASN A 377 -30.33 1.72 -1.32
N ASP A 378 -31.62 1.35 -1.32
CA ASP A 378 -32.31 0.41 -0.42
C ASP A 378 -33.83 0.71 -0.42
N TYR A 379 -34.66 -0.16 -1.03
CA TYR A 379 -36.13 -0.03 -1.00
C TYR A 379 -36.76 -0.98 0.03
N TYR A 380 -37.68 -0.46 0.86
CA TYR A 380 -38.49 -1.27 1.78
C TYR A 380 -39.96 -1.25 1.34
N ILE A 381 -40.53 -2.44 1.08
CA ILE A 381 -41.95 -2.58 0.73
C ILE A 381 -42.72 -3.00 1.99
N HIS A 382 -43.69 -2.19 2.40
CA HIS A 382 -44.54 -2.48 3.55
C HIS A 382 -45.90 -3.01 3.08
N ILE A 383 -46.20 -4.26 3.42
CA ILE A 383 -47.53 -4.85 3.18
C ILE A 383 -48.32 -4.77 4.49
N ARG A 384 -49.42 -4.00 4.53
CA ARG A 384 -50.30 -3.92 5.70
C ARG A 384 -51.64 -4.59 5.38
N LYS A 385 -52.15 -5.34 6.34
CA LYS A 385 -53.57 -5.70 6.35
C LYS A 385 -54.35 -4.54 6.97
N SER A 386 -55.23 -3.90 6.21
CA SER A 386 -56.13 -2.90 6.79
C SER A 386 -57.26 -3.65 7.49
N MET A 387 -57.31 -3.62 8.82
CA MET A 387 -58.49 -4.10 9.54
C MET A 387 -59.54 -2.99 9.58
N ASN A 388 -60.45 -2.98 8.61
CA ASN A 388 -61.73 -2.30 8.82
C ASN A 388 -62.56 -3.13 9.80
N LYS A 389 -63.26 -2.46 10.71
CA LYS A 389 -63.81 -3.07 11.94
C LYS A 389 -64.99 -4.03 11.71
N PHE A 390 -65.44 -4.25 10.49
CA PHE A 390 -66.45 -5.25 10.16
C PHE A 390 -66.12 -5.83 8.78
N ASP A 391 -66.08 -7.16 8.72
CA ASP A 391 -65.68 -8.05 7.62
C ASP A 391 -64.19 -8.09 7.26
N GLY A 392 -63.68 -9.32 7.11
CA GLY A 392 -62.26 -9.68 7.05
C GLY A 392 -61.44 -8.77 6.14
N GLY A 393 -60.55 -7.98 6.76
CA GLY A 393 -59.88 -6.87 6.10
C GLY A 393 -59.09 -7.20 4.83
N ASP A 394 -59.13 -6.27 3.88
CA ASP A 394 -58.33 -6.28 2.65
C ASP A 394 -56.84 -5.99 2.92
N TRP A 395 -55.98 -6.59 2.10
CA TRP A 395 -54.53 -6.32 2.12
C TRP A 395 -54.23 -5.09 1.25
N ASN A 396 -53.62 -4.07 1.85
CA ASN A 396 -53.17 -2.87 1.15
C ASN A 396 -51.63 -2.87 1.04
N LEU A 397 -51.12 -2.49 -0.13
CA LEU A 397 -49.70 -2.34 -0.41
C LEU A 397 -49.31 -0.87 -0.29
N GLU A 398 -48.37 -0.55 0.60
CA GLU A 398 -47.77 0.79 0.73
C GLU A 398 -46.26 0.70 0.46
N ILE A 399 -45.73 1.60 -0.36
CA ILE A 399 -44.31 1.66 -0.70
C ILE A 399 -43.75 2.95 -0.11
N CYS A 400 -42.71 2.84 0.72
CA CYS A 400 -42.04 3.99 1.33
C CYS A 400 -40.56 3.99 0.93
N GLU A 401 -40.05 5.15 0.49
CA GLU A 401 -38.63 5.35 0.13
C GLU A 401 -37.85 5.86 1.35
N TYR A 402 -36.66 5.30 1.60
CA TYR A 402 -35.76 5.76 2.67
C TYR A 402 -34.34 5.92 2.14
N ALA A 403 -33.77 7.12 2.26
CA ALA A 403 -32.38 7.39 1.89
C ALA A 403 -31.42 7.13 3.07
N ARG A 404 -30.41 6.27 2.92
CA ARG A 404 -29.24 6.24 3.82
C ARG A 404 -28.20 7.27 3.34
N PRO A 405 -27.51 7.97 4.26
CA PRO A 405 -26.32 8.73 3.87
C PRO A 405 -25.15 7.77 3.56
N LEU A 406 -24.55 7.92 2.38
CA LEU A 406 -23.37 7.20 1.89
C LEU A 406 -22.11 7.44 2.76
N PRO A 407 -21.15 6.51 2.83
CA PRO A 407 -19.82 6.80 3.35
C PRO A 407 -18.97 7.52 2.29
N LEU A 408 -18.66 8.79 2.53
CA LEU A 408 -17.60 9.55 1.87
C LEU A 408 -16.26 9.22 2.55
N THR A 409 -15.29 8.67 1.84
CA THR A 409 -13.88 8.77 2.25
C THR A 409 -13.28 10.05 1.69
N LEU A 410 -13.18 11.09 2.53
CA LEU A 410 -12.20 12.17 2.37
C LEU A 410 -11.89 12.78 3.74
N ASN A 411 -10.62 12.73 4.15
CA ASN A 411 -9.94 13.60 5.13
C ASN A 411 -10.72 14.05 6.38
N ASN A 412 -10.67 13.24 7.45
CA ASN A 412 -10.59 13.63 8.87
C ASN A 412 -11.00 15.08 9.29
N GLN A 413 -12.21 15.53 8.96
CA GLN A 413 -12.83 16.71 9.58
C GLN A 413 -14.33 16.49 9.80
N VAL A 414 -14.75 16.69 11.06
CA VAL A 414 -16.12 16.58 11.55
C VAL A 414 -16.82 17.94 11.43
N ILE A 415 -18.01 18.01 10.85
CA ILE A 415 -18.96 19.13 11.05
C ILE A 415 -20.39 18.59 11.29
N ARG A 416 -21.09 19.29 12.21
CA ARG A 416 -22.37 19.03 12.90
C ARG A 416 -23.64 19.45 12.13
N LEU A 417 -24.74 18.70 12.40
CA LEU A 417 -26.17 19.03 12.67
C LEU A 417 -26.96 20.11 11.88
N LEU A 418 -28.24 19.79 11.54
CA LEU A 418 -29.52 20.40 12.02
C LEU A 418 -30.73 19.74 11.28
N SER A 419 -31.65 19.04 11.97
CA SER A 419 -33.11 19.37 12.20
C SER A 419 -33.86 19.95 10.98
N ASP A 420 -35.09 19.58 10.62
CA ASP A 420 -36.33 19.46 11.42
C ASP A 420 -37.51 18.98 10.53
N LEU A 421 -38.68 18.72 11.14
CA LEU A 421 -40.04 18.40 10.59
C LEU A 421 -40.38 16.90 10.47
N GLY A 422 -41.46 16.34 11.04
CA GLY A 422 -42.56 16.85 11.87
C GLY A 422 -43.55 15.69 12.15
N ASN A 423 -44.02 15.61 13.40
CA ASN A 423 -45.01 14.69 14.00
C ASN A 423 -45.81 13.72 13.11
N HIS A 424 -45.71 12.40 13.37
CA HIS A 424 -46.73 11.61 14.11
C HIS A 424 -46.22 10.17 14.39
N ASP A 425 -46.05 9.88 15.68
CA ASP A 425 -45.95 8.59 16.38
C ASP A 425 -45.05 7.46 15.84
N GLY A 426 -43.78 7.51 16.27
CA GLY A 426 -42.92 6.32 16.36
C GLY A 426 -41.42 6.59 16.18
N ALA A 427 -40.80 7.46 16.97
CA ALA A 427 -39.34 7.62 16.98
C ALA A 427 -38.67 6.53 17.82
N PHE A 428 -37.67 5.81 17.27
CA PHE A 428 -36.59 5.20 18.06
C PHE A 428 -35.26 5.14 17.30
N ILE A 429 -34.23 5.53 18.05
CA ILE A 429 -32.78 5.51 17.82
C ILE A 429 -32.24 4.10 18.13
N ALA A 430 -31.23 3.62 17.39
CA ALA A 430 -30.34 2.54 17.84
C ALA A 430 -28.86 2.93 17.62
N LEU A 431 -28.08 2.86 18.70
CA LEU A 431 -26.64 3.10 18.81
C LEU A 431 -25.90 1.80 19.20
N GLN A 432 -24.57 1.80 18.95
CA GLN A 432 -23.48 0.80 19.21
C GLN A 432 -23.26 -0.29 18.15
N TYR A 433 -22.03 -0.43 17.59
CA TYR A 433 -20.81 -0.86 18.31
C TYR A 433 -19.52 -0.07 18.03
N ARG A 434 -18.61 -0.04 19.03
CA ARG A 434 -17.20 0.40 18.99
C ARG A 434 -16.28 -0.78 18.64
N SER A 435 -15.19 -0.54 17.92
CA SER A 435 -13.94 -1.30 18.14
C SER A 435 -12.77 -0.33 18.34
N PHE A 436 -12.10 -0.50 19.49
CA PHE A 436 -10.80 0.07 19.83
C PHE A 436 -9.74 -0.97 19.44
N THR A 437 -8.64 -0.52 18.84
CA THR A 437 -7.35 -1.24 18.88
C THR A 437 -6.25 -0.25 19.24
N GLN A 438 -6.04 -0.08 20.55
CA GLN A 438 -4.71 0.23 21.10
C GLN A 438 -3.92 -1.08 21.11
N TRP A 439 -2.74 -1.09 20.52
CA TRP A 439 -1.67 -2.00 20.91
C TRP A 439 -0.51 -1.14 21.41
N GLY A 440 -0.33 -1.16 22.72
CA GLY A 440 0.82 -0.64 23.44
C GLY A 440 1.34 -1.73 24.37
N ASN A 441 2.67 -1.85 24.37
CA ASN A 441 3.57 -2.74 25.13
C ASN A 441 3.08 -3.33 26.47
N SER A 442 3.42 -4.61 26.64
CA SER A 442 4.18 -5.14 27.78
C SER A 442 4.74 -6.51 27.44
#